data_AF-A0A949AR13-F1
#
_entry.id   AF-A0A949AR13-F1
#
_cell.length_a   1.000
_cell.length_b   1.000
_cell.length_c   1.000
_cell.angle_alpha   90.00
_cell.angle_beta   90.00
_cell.angle_gamma   90.00
#
_symmetry.space_group_name_H-M   'P 1'
#
loop_
_entity.id
_entity.type
_entity.pdbx_description
1 polymer ?
#
loop_
_entity_poly.entity_id
_entity_poly.type
_entity_poly.pdbx_seq_one_letter_code
_entity_poly.pdbx_strand_id
1 'polypeptide(L)'
;MMLFQILFLVIVAFSTSRALLRFREKALNLGGVIFWVLVWGVGSVVVFYPGLSSTLANLFGIGRGSDLILYLSVILLFYLIYRIYVKLAGLSRKLDLLIRKLSKQ
;
A
#
# COMPACT_ATOMS: atom_id res chain seq x y z
N MET A 1 19.95 7.86 -13.55
CA MET A 1 19.01 7.00 -14.32
C MET A 1 19.07 5.53 -13.87
N MET A 2 20.24 4.86 -13.86
CA MET A 2 20.36 3.47 -13.35
C MET A 2 20.07 3.30 -11.85
N LEU A 3 20.48 4.25 -11.00
CA LEU A 3 20.35 4.13 -9.54
C LEU A 3 18.89 4.03 -9.06
N PHE A 4 18.00 4.80 -9.68
CA PHE A 4 16.58 4.81 -9.33
C PHE A 4 15.90 3.49 -9.74
N GLN A 5 16.26 2.95 -10.90
CA GLN A 5 15.77 1.65 -11.35
C GLN A 5 16.25 0.52 -10.43
N ILE A 6 17.52 0.53 -10.00
CA ILE A 6 18.07 -0.46 -9.05
C ILE A 6 17.37 -0.38 -7.69
N LEU A 7 17.20 0.83 -7.15
CA LEU A 7 16.46 1.04 -5.90
C LEU A 7 15.01 0.53 -6.00
N PHE A 8 14.35 0.79 -7.12
CA PHE A 8 12.99 0.31 -7.35
C PHE A 8 12.92 -1.21 -7.44
N LEU A 9 13.88 -1.84 -8.12
CA LEU A 9 13.96 -3.29 -8.27
C LEU A 9 14.18 -3.99 -6.91
N VAL A 10 15.03 -3.42 -6.05
CA VAL A 10 15.25 -3.90 -4.68
C VAL A 10 13.96 -3.80 -3.85
N ILE A 11 13.24 -2.69 -3.99
CA ILE A 11 11.98 -2.44 -3.28
C ILE A 11 10.86 -3.40 -3.75
N VAL A 12 10.76 -3.67 -5.07
CA VAL A 12 9.84 -4.65 -5.66
C VAL A 12 10.17 -6.07 -5.19
N ALA A 13 11.46 -6.46 -5.23
CA ALA A 13 11.91 -7.78 -4.80
C ALA A 13 11.63 -8.00 -3.30
N PHE A 14 11.94 -7.00 -2.47
CA PHE A 14 11.67 -7.05 -1.03
C PHE A 14 10.18 -7.21 -0.75
N SER A 15 9.33 -6.46 -1.44
CA SER A 15 7.90 -6.56 -1.19
C SER A 15 7.25 -7.82 -1.76
N THR A 16 7.75 -8.33 -2.88
CA THR A 16 7.28 -9.62 -3.43
C THR A 16 7.63 -10.75 -2.48
N SER A 17 8.85 -10.73 -1.92
CA SER A 17 9.29 -11.66 -0.87
C SER A 17 8.41 -11.57 0.38
N ARG A 18 8.11 -10.34 0.86
CA ARG A 18 7.20 -10.12 2.00
C ARG A 18 5.77 -10.60 1.74
N ALA A 19 5.25 -10.42 0.52
CA ALA A 19 3.91 -10.89 0.15
C ALA A 19 3.85 -12.43 0.09
N LEU A 20 4.88 -13.09 -0.45
CA LEU A 20 5.01 -14.55 -0.50
C LEU A 20 5.18 -15.16 0.90
N LEU A 21 6.00 -14.56 1.76
CA LEU A 21 6.18 -15.01 3.15
C LEU A 21 4.86 -14.94 3.94
N ARG A 22 4.12 -13.82 3.81
CA ARG A 22 2.83 -13.66 4.49
C ARG A 22 1.69 -14.50 3.90
N PHE A 23 1.79 -14.93 2.64
CA PHE A 23 0.86 -15.90 2.05
C PHE A 23 1.10 -17.31 2.59
N ARG A 24 2.37 -17.69 2.79
CA ARG A 24 2.75 -18.99 3.38
C ARG A 24 2.35 -19.13 4.84
N GLU A 25 2.30 -18.03 5.59
CA GLU A 25 1.87 -18.02 7.00
C GLU A 25 0.34 -18.08 7.20
N LYS A 26 -0.48 -18.20 6.13
CA LYS A 26 -1.96 -18.09 6.17
C LYS A 26 -2.50 -16.80 6.83
N ALA A 27 -1.63 -15.82 7.10
CA ALA A 27 -1.96 -14.57 7.76
C ALA A 27 -2.56 -13.52 6.81
N LEU A 28 -2.47 -13.74 5.49
CA LEU A 28 -3.10 -12.90 4.47
C LEU A 28 -4.26 -13.62 3.79
N ASN A 29 -5.44 -12.99 3.86
CA ASN A 29 -6.59 -13.36 3.05
C ASN A 29 -6.30 -13.04 1.56
N LEU A 30 -6.94 -13.72 0.61
CA LEU A 30 -6.69 -13.59 -0.85
C LEU A 30 -6.63 -12.11 -1.32
N GLY A 31 -7.48 -11.26 -0.74
CA GLY A 31 -7.51 -9.82 -1.02
C GLY A 31 -6.23 -9.05 -0.64
N GLY A 32 -5.46 -9.50 0.35
CA GLY A 32 -4.18 -8.89 0.72
C GLY A 32 -3.07 -9.14 -0.31
N VAL A 33 -3.07 -10.32 -0.93
CA VAL A 33 -2.16 -10.64 -2.04
C VAL A 33 -2.53 -9.86 -3.29
N ILE A 34 -3.82 -9.84 -3.64
CA ILE A 34 -4.32 -9.06 -4.78
C ILE A 34 -3.97 -7.58 -4.62
N PHE A 35 -4.22 -7.00 -3.45
CA PHE A 35 -3.85 -5.60 -3.17
C PHE A 35 -2.35 -5.35 -3.39
N TRP A 36 -1.49 -6.26 -2.91
CA TRP A 36 -0.05 -6.08 -3.09
C TRP A 36 0.39 -6.19 -4.54
N VAL A 37 -0.10 -7.18 -5.28
CA VAL A 37 0.19 -7.35 -6.71
C VAL A 37 -0.27 -6.12 -7.50
N LEU A 38 -1.43 -5.55 -7.16
CA LEU A 38 -1.95 -4.35 -7.81
C LEU A 38 -1.05 -3.13 -7.55
N VAL A 39 -0.61 -2.91 -6.31
CA VAL A 39 0.28 -1.79 -5.96
C VAL A 39 1.63 -1.90 -6.69
N TRP A 40 2.25 -3.08 -6.73
CA TRP A 40 3.51 -3.28 -7.46
C TRP A 40 3.37 -3.23 -8.96
N GLY A 41 2.24 -3.70 -9.49
CA GLY A 41 1.90 -3.59 -10.91
C GLY A 41 1.81 -2.13 -11.34
N VAL A 42 1.05 -1.31 -10.59
CA VAL A 42 0.92 0.12 -10.85
C VAL A 42 2.28 0.83 -10.74
N GLY A 43 3.06 0.53 -9.69
CA GLY A 43 4.40 1.10 -9.53
C GLY A 43 5.34 0.75 -10.68
N SER A 44 5.32 -0.49 -11.16
CA SER A 44 6.16 -0.93 -12.29
C SER A 44 5.78 -0.23 -13.58
N VAL A 45 4.48 -0.07 -13.87
CA VAL A 45 4.01 0.65 -15.07
C VAL A 45 4.49 2.11 -15.06
N VAL A 46 4.42 2.78 -13.90
CA VAL A 46 4.88 4.16 -13.74
C VAL A 46 6.39 4.31 -13.94
N VAL A 47 7.18 3.33 -13.50
CA VAL A 47 8.65 3.37 -13.62
C VAL A 47 9.14 3.03 -15.03
N PHE A 48 8.51 2.06 -15.70
CA PHE A 48 8.91 1.66 -17.06
C PHE A 48 8.38 2.58 -18.16
N TYR A 49 7.28 3.30 -17.92
CA TYR A 49 6.70 4.25 -18.87
C TYR A 49 6.55 5.67 -18.27
N PRO A 50 7.65 6.44 -18.16
CA PRO A 50 7.59 7.84 -17.71
C PRO A 50 6.77 8.74 -18.66
N GLY A 51 6.58 8.33 -19.93
CA GLY A 51 5.71 9.03 -20.90
C GLY A 51 4.21 8.96 -20.57
N LEU A 52 3.76 7.97 -19.79
CA LEU A 52 2.38 7.94 -19.26
C LEU A 52 2.21 8.94 -18.12
N SER A 53 3.23 9.10 -17.27
CA SER A 53 3.24 10.10 -16.20
C SER A 53 3.15 11.52 -16.77
N SER A 54 3.83 11.82 -17.89
CA SER A 54 3.72 13.12 -18.56
C SER A 54 2.38 13.33 -19.27
N THR A 55 1.80 12.29 -19.88
CA THR A 55 0.48 12.37 -20.54
C THR A 55 -0.65 12.56 -19.53
N LEU A 56 -0.60 11.83 -18.41
CA LEU A 56 -1.52 12.02 -17.29
C LEU A 56 -1.34 13.40 -16.64
N ALA A 57 -0.10 13.88 -16.47
CA ALA A 57 0.17 15.24 -15.97
C ALA A 57 -0.47 16.33 -16.85
N ASN A 58 -0.34 16.20 -18.17
CA ASN A 58 -0.96 17.14 -19.11
C ASN A 58 -2.50 17.07 -19.09
N LEU A 59 -3.08 15.89 -18.87
CA LEU A 59 -4.54 15.74 -18.76
C LEU A 59 -5.10 16.33 -17.46
N PHE A 60 -4.32 16.28 -16.37
CA PHE A 60 -4.67 16.86 -15.07
C PHE A 60 -4.18 18.31 -14.87
N GLY A 61 -3.51 18.91 -15.87
CA GLY A 61 -3.05 20.31 -15.83
C GLY A 61 -1.86 20.58 -14.89
N ILE A 62 -1.11 19.55 -14.49
CA ILE A 62 0.02 19.65 -13.56
C ILE A 62 1.31 19.48 -14.37
N GLY A 63 2.12 20.54 -14.47
CA GLY A 63 3.30 20.60 -15.36
C GLY A 63 4.43 19.60 -15.07
N ARG A 64 4.32 18.75 -14.05
CA ARG A 64 5.31 17.74 -13.66
C ARG A 64 4.62 16.44 -13.19
N GLY A 65 4.78 15.37 -13.96
CA GLY A 65 4.16 14.05 -13.67
C GLY A 65 4.58 13.40 -12.35
N SER A 66 5.72 13.80 -11.79
CA SER A 66 6.20 13.39 -10.47
C SER A 66 5.30 13.88 -9.32
N ASP A 67 4.78 15.10 -9.44
CA ASP A 67 4.03 15.74 -8.37
C ASP A 67 2.64 15.14 -8.22
N LEU A 68 2.01 14.73 -9.33
CA LEU A 68 0.75 13.98 -9.30
C LEU A 68 0.89 12.66 -8.53
N ILE A 69 1.98 11.93 -8.71
CA ILE A 69 2.25 10.67 -8.00
C ILE A 69 2.41 10.92 -6.51
N LEU A 70 3.11 12.00 -6.12
CA LEU A 70 3.27 12.38 -4.72
C LEU A 70 1.91 12.71 -4.07
N TYR A 71 1.08 13.52 -4.73
CA TYR A 71 -0.25 13.84 -4.21
C TYR A 71 -1.12 12.60 -4.04
N LEU A 72 -1.16 11.71 -5.05
CA LEU A 72 -1.91 10.46 -4.97
C LEU A 72 -1.40 9.57 -3.82
N SER A 73 -0.08 9.50 -3.66
CA SER A 73 0.57 8.70 -2.61
C SER A 73 0.22 9.20 -1.22
N VAL A 74 0.22 10.52 -1.02
CA VAL A 74 -0.14 11.14 0.26
C VAL A 74 -1.61 10.87 0.59
N ILE A 75 -2.52 11.06 -0.38
CA ILE A 75 -3.96 10.78 -0.19
C ILE A 75 -4.17 9.30 0.17
N LEU A 76 -3.52 8.40 -0.55
CA LEU A 76 -3.63 6.96 -0.31
C LEU A 76 -3.06 6.58 1.07
N LEU A 77 -1.93 7.16 1.48
CA LEU A 77 -1.34 6.95 2.81
C LEU A 77 -2.29 7.41 3.91
N PHE A 78 -2.86 8.61 3.80
CA PHE A 78 -3.84 9.10 4.77
C PHE A 78 -5.04 8.16 4.88
N TYR A 79 -5.57 7.68 3.77
CA TYR A 79 -6.65 6.70 3.77
C TYR A 79 -6.26 5.38 4.46
N LEU A 80 -5.05 4.87 4.17
CA LEU A 80 -4.54 3.65 4.80
C LEU A 80 -4.37 3.80 6.32
N ILE A 81 -3.81 4.92 6.77
CA ILE A 81 -3.66 5.25 8.19
C ILE A 81 -5.04 5.30 8.87
N TYR A 82 -5.99 6.01 8.28
CA TYR A 82 -7.36 6.08 8.78
C TYR A 82 -7.99 4.68 8.88
N ARG A 83 -7.84 3.84 7.85
CA ARG A 83 -8.36 2.47 7.86
C ARG A 83 -7.73 1.61 8.96
N ILE A 84 -6.44 1.77 9.22
CA ILE A 84 -5.75 1.09 10.33
C ILE A 84 -6.30 1.55 11.67
N TYR A 85 -6.47 2.87 11.84
CA TYR A 85 -7.02 3.46 13.06
C TYR A 85 -8.42 2.90 13.39
N VAL A 86 -9.32 2.83 12.39
CA VAL A 86 -10.67 2.27 12.57
C VAL A 86 -10.61 0.80 12.98
N LYS A 87 -9.73 -0.01 12.37
CA LYS A 87 -9.56 -1.42 12.77
C LYS A 87 -9.01 -1.55 14.20
N LEU A 88 -8.08 -0.69 14.58
CA LEU A 88 -7.49 -0.68 15.92
C LEU A 88 -8.55 -0.34 16.97
N ALA A 89 -9.37 0.69 16.73
CA ALA A 89 -10.48 1.05 17.62
C ALA A 89 -11.48 -0.12 17.79
N GLY A 90 -11.80 -0.83 16.69
CA GLY A 90 -12.63 -2.03 16.75
C GLY A 90 -12.00 -3.17 17.55
N LEU A 91 -10.67 -3.31 17.52
CA LEU A 91 -9.95 -4.32 18.29
C LEU A 91 -9.95 -3.99 19.80
N SER A 92 -9.69 -2.74 20.17
CA SER A 92 -9.75 -2.28 21.58
C SER A 92 -11.10 -2.58 22.20
N ARG A 93 -12.21 -2.27 21.49
CA ARG A 93 -13.56 -2.57 21.98
C ARG A 93 -13.81 -4.07 22.20
N LYS A 94 -13.25 -4.93 21.34
CA LYS A 94 -13.35 -6.40 21.51
C LYS A 94 -12.56 -6.87 22.74
N LEU A 95 -11.39 -6.29 22.99
CA LEU A 95 -10.58 -6.59 24.18
C LEU A 95 -11.32 -6.17 25.46
N ASP A 96 -11.91 -4.98 25.50
CA ASP A 96 -12.69 -4.51 26.66
C ASP A 96 -13.86 -5.44 27.00
N LEU A 97 -14.59 -5.90 25.98
CA LEU A 97 -15.67 -6.87 26.15
C LEU A 97 -15.16 -8.22 26.66
N LEU A 98 -13.98 -8.65 26.22
CA LEU A 98 -13.36 -9.90 26.64
C LEU A 98 -12.95 -9.84 28.12
N ILE A 99 -12.30 -8.74 28.54
CA ILE A 99 -11.91 -8.49 29.93
C ILE A 99 -13.14 -8.46 30.84
N ARG A 100 -14.21 -7.77 30.43
CA ARG A 100 -15.46 -7.69 31.22
C ARG A 100 -16.17 -9.03 31.38
N LYS A 101 -16.04 -9.94 30.41
CA LYS A 101 -16.56 -11.31 30.53
C LYS A 101 -15.73 -12.12 31.53
N LEU A 102 -14.40 -12.01 31.48
CA LEU A 102 -13.50 -12.71 32.38
C LEU A 102 -13.66 -12.23 33.84
N SER A 103 -13.93 -10.95 34.08
CA SER A 103 -14.08 -10.41 35.44
C SER A 103 -15.42 -10.73 36.12
N LYS A 104 -16.40 -11.26 35.38
CA LYS A 104 -17.71 -11.66 35.91
C LYS A 104 -17.78 -13.15 36.25
N GLN A 105 -16.70 -13.89 35.98
CA GLN A 105 -16.52 -15.29 36.30
C GLN A 105 -15.66 -15.41 37.56
#